data_AF-A0A553L7V0-F1
#
_entry.id   AF-A0A553L7V0-F1
#
_cell.length_a   1.000
_cell.length_b   1.000
_cell.length_c   1.000
_cell.angle_alpha   90.00
_cell.angle_beta   90.00
_cell.angle_gamma   90.00
#
_symmetry.space_group_name_H-M   'P 1'
#
loop_
_entity.id
_entity.type
_entity.pdbx_description
1 polymer ?
#
loop_
_entity_poly.entity_id
_entity_poly.type
_entity_poly.pdbx_seq_one_letter_code
_entity_poly.pdbx_strand_id
1 'polypeptide(L)'
;MSYSNTLLPIGRCIVVLATLMSQVSFAQTACDSLADQSAVMRASLDQNKSISVPANQTWRVDGLELLDDESINGLGTICKATSSPYALKVSGKNVQISNLTFRPQTVSGQPNCDIQLADGASQVRIQSNHFEGNSYSAICGANESALGGVAHQQPATGVILSQNTFVGYVRPIFLHSVNNITISDNILSDSLHDAIRLRENNGQVLISGNQFINVGARTPSADTQDAIDSFWSGQKLIISDNIVSRTEGVGFDIKGVDPENAGIGSRSVIIANNHISETFDSALVLHGDLDNGQANHTILITGNIIEDSVRSGSYADAVIWAKGAVKYLTIADNQLRSNQARGITVQTRSGQSDGSVAGVHITGNMLINNGVSDAPSSIGIFALGVQGINVSNNTVGNDLTLANPYTRYGIYLSQIVDGIVKNNILRCNSASAISVAGNNIIQADNLTTTTACTL
;
A
#
# COMPACT_ATOMS: atom_id res chain seq x y z
N MET A 1 -28.05 48.72 3.38
CA MET A 1 -27.03 48.31 4.37
C MET A 1 -26.14 47.28 3.69
N SER A 2 -24.92 47.71 3.35
CA SER A 2 -23.91 46.93 2.64
C SER A 2 -22.81 46.52 3.61
N TYR A 3 -22.52 45.22 3.71
CA TYR A 3 -21.27 44.60 4.15
C TYR A 3 -21.44 43.11 3.81
N SER A 4 -20.47 42.33 3.34
CA SER A 4 -19.08 42.54 2.98
C SER A 4 -18.71 41.26 2.21
N ASN A 5 -18.06 41.40 1.07
CA ASN A 5 -17.38 40.31 0.38
C ASN A 5 -16.26 39.76 1.28
N THR A 6 -16.17 38.43 1.40
CA THR A 6 -14.94 37.77 1.81
C THR A 6 -14.70 36.56 0.90
N LEU A 7 -13.72 36.73 0.03
CA LEU A 7 -13.14 35.73 -0.85
C LEU A 7 -12.23 34.76 -0.07
N LEU A 8 -12.38 33.47 -0.40
CA LEU A 8 -11.38 32.38 -0.54
C LEU A 8 -10.45 32.00 0.63
N PRO A 9 -10.17 30.68 0.72
CA PRO A 9 -8.80 30.23 0.54
C PRO A 9 -8.68 29.24 -0.63
N ILE A 10 -7.96 29.70 -1.64
CA ILE A 10 -6.93 29.00 -2.44
C ILE A 10 -6.99 27.47 -2.32
N GLY A 11 -7.81 26.85 -3.17
CA GLY A 11 -7.57 25.48 -3.60
C GLY A 11 -6.25 25.47 -4.36
N ARG A 12 -5.21 24.88 -3.76
CA ARG A 12 -4.01 24.48 -4.47
C ARG A 12 -4.43 23.40 -5.47
N CYS A 13 -4.78 23.85 -6.68
CA CYS A 13 -4.82 22.99 -7.84
C CYS A 13 -3.37 22.56 -8.07
N ILE A 14 -2.99 21.39 -7.53
CA ILE A 14 -1.80 20.68 -7.97
C ILE A 14 -2.10 20.32 -9.42
N VAL A 15 -1.65 21.16 -10.34
CA VAL A 15 -1.54 20.79 -11.74
C VAL A 15 -0.52 19.66 -11.76
N VAL A 16 -1.02 18.43 -11.83
CA VAL A 16 -0.24 17.26 -12.20
C VAL A 16 0.19 17.51 -13.65
N LEU A 17 1.30 18.23 -13.80
CA LEU A 17 2.01 18.30 -15.06
C LEU A 17 2.69 16.94 -15.19
N ALA A 18 1.92 15.93 -15.61
CA ALA A 18 2.44 14.70 -16.19
C ALA A 18 3.13 15.10 -17.50
N THR A 19 4.30 15.73 -17.39
CA THR A 19 5.20 15.88 -18.52
C THR A 19 5.49 14.48 -19.01
N LEU A 20 5.06 14.22 -20.24
CA LEU A 20 5.58 13.19 -21.13
C LEU A 20 7.11 13.17 -21.00
N MET A 21 7.62 12.36 -20.07
CA MET A 21 9.01 11.94 -20.04
C MET A 21 9.16 10.95 -21.18
N SER A 22 9.31 11.50 -22.38
CA SER A 22 9.97 10.80 -23.47
C SER A 22 11.23 10.17 -22.91
N GLN A 23 11.39 8.86 -23.10
CA GLN A 23 12.58 8.10 -22.73
C GLN A 23 13.79 8.69 -23.47
N VAL A 24 14.39 9.74 -22.91
CA VAL A 24 15.73 10.14 -23.27
C VAL A 24 16.59 9.05 -22.66
N SER A 25 17.00 8.08 -23.47
CA SER A 25 18.02 7.12 -23.08
C SER A 25 19.33 7.89 -22.87
N PHE A 26 19.49 8.50 -21.71
CA PHE A 26 20.78 8.99 -21.27
C PHE A 26 21.69 7.77 -21.26
N ALA A 27 22.78 7.82 -22.04
CA ALA A 27 23.80 6.80 -21.99
C ALA A 27 24.23 6.65 -20.53
N GLN A 28 23.95 5.49 -19.94
CA GLN A 28 24.27 5.21 -18.56
C GLN A 28 25.81 5.23 -18.48
N THR A 29 26.38 6.32 -17.98
CA THR A 29 27.82 6.38 -17.72
C THR A 29 28.13 5.21 -16.80
N ALA A 30 28.96 4.27 -17.27
CA ALA A 30 29.34 3.11 -16.47
C ALA A 30 30.02 3.61 -15.20
N CYS A 31 29.35 3.52 -14.05
CA CYS A 31 29.86 4.07 -12.80
C CYS A 31 31.20 3.47 -12.40
N ASP A 32 31.45 2.21 -12.78
CA ASP A 32 32.73 1.52 -12.62
C ASP A 32 33.92 2.27 -13.28
N SER A 33 33.67 3.13 -14.27
CA SER A 33 34.70 3.96 -14.92
C SER A 33 35.05 5.27 -14.20
N LEU A 34 34.21 5.70 -13.24
CA LEU A 34 34.44 6.93 -12.46
C LEU A 34 35.39 6.65 -11.29
N ALA A 35 36.14 7.66 -10.86
CA ALA A 35 36.94 7.54 -9.64
C ALA A 35 36.03 7.49 -8.40
N ASP A 36 36.28 6.55 -7.49
CA ASP A 36 35.56 6.45 -6.21
C ASP A 36 35.82 7.68 -5.34
N GLN A 37 34.74 8.33 -4.91
CA GLN A 37 34.74 9.52 -4.07
C GLN A 37 34.45 9.20 -2.60
N SER A 38 34.28 7.93 -2.22
CA SER A 38 34.02 7.53 -0.82
C SER A 38 35.02 8.14 0.17
N ALA A 39 36.32 8.12 -0.13
CA ALA A 39 37.35 8.68 0.75
C ALA A 39 37.26 10.22 0.87
N VAL A 40 36.91 10.90 -0.23
CA VAL A 40 36.71 12.36 -0.24
C VAL A 40 35.50 12.73 0.60
N MET A 41 34.40 12.00 0.43
CA MET A 41 33.18 12.20 1.22
C MET A 41 33.44 11.95 2.71
N ARG A 42 34.11 10.85 3.05
CA ARG A 42 34.45 10.49 4.44
C ARG A 42 35.27 11.59 5.11
N ALA A 43 36.31 12.10 4.46
CA ALA A 43 37.11 13.20 5.02
C ALA A 43 36.28 14.46 5.32
N SER A 44 35.33 14.83 4.45
CA SER A 44 34.43 15.98 4.71
C SER A 44 33.46 15.70 5.85
N LEU A 45 32.90 14.50 5.93
CA LEU A 45 31.97 14.11 7.00
C LEU A 45 32.65 14.09 8.36
N ASP A 46 33.88 13.59 8.43
CA ASP A 46 34.66 13.57 9.68
C ASP A 46 34.98 15.00 10.16
N GLN A 47 35.25 15.93 9.24
CA GLN A 47 35.57 17.32 9.56
C GLN A 47 34.34 18.18 9.85
N ASN A 48 33.30 18.07 9.03
CA ASN A 48 32.20 19.04 8.96
C ASN A 48 30.83 18.44 9.30
N LYS A 49 30.74 17.12 9.54
CA LYS A 49 29.49 16.36 9.67
C LYS A 49 28.53 16.54 8.50
N SER A 50 29.02 17.09 7.39
CA SER A 50 28.22 17.37 6.22
C SER A 50 29.06 17.40 4.96
N ILE A 51 28.43 17.05 3.85
CA ILE A 51 28.99 17.24 2.51
C ILE A 51 27.89 17.53 1.50
N SER A 52 28.22 18.38 0.52
CA SER A 52 27.35 18.68 -0.61
C SER A 52 27.92 18.11 -1.91
N VAL A 53 27.16 17.31 -2.65
CA VAL A 53 27.53 16.83 -3.98
C VAL A 53 27.20 17.93 -5.01
N PRO A 54 28.20 18.50 -5.71
CA PRO A 54 27.97 19.63 -6.60
C PRO A 54 27.01 19.29 -7.74
N ALA A 55 26.21 20.28 -8.14
CA ALA A 55 25.33 20.18 -9.30
C ALA A 55 26.11 19.73 -10.55
N ASN A 56 25.47 18.91 -11.38
CA ASN A 56 26.02 18.37 -12.63
C ASN A 56 27.28 17.50 -12.49
N GLN A 57 27.64 17.09 -11.26
CA GLN A 57 28.68 16.09 -11.05
C GLN A 57 28.06 14.73 -10.74
N THR A 58 28.71 13.68 -11.23
CA THR A 58 28.41 12.29 -10.85
C THR A 58 29.57 11.74 -10.05
N TRP A 59 29.30 11.34 -8.81
CA TRP A 59 30.29 10.75 -7.92
C TRP A 59 29.98 9.26 -7.77
N ARG A 60 30.99 8.43 -8.02
CA ARG A 60 30.95 7.03 -7.59
C ARG A 60 31.20 7.00 -6.08
N VAL A 61 30.32 6.34 -5.35
CA VAL A 61 30.43 6.15 -3.90
C VAL A 61 30.16 4.68 -3.64
N ASP A 62 31.17 4.01 -3.12
CA ASP A 62 31.15 2.56 -2.87
C ASP A 62 31.15 2.31 -1.35
N GLY A 63 29.97 2.06 -0.78
CA GLY A 63 29.84 1.57 0.59
C GLY A 63 30.17 2.58 1.70
N LEU A 64 29.98 3.88 1.47
CA LEU A 64 30.24 4.91 2.48
C LEU A 64 29.29 4.75 3.68
N GLU A 65 29.84 4.41 4.84
CA GLU A 65 29.09 4.33 6.10
C GLU A 65 28.84 5.73 6.66
N LEU A 66 27.61 6.08 7.02
CA LEU A 66 27.22 7.35 7.65
C LEU A 66 27.03 7.16 9.16
N LEU A 67 27.68 8.03 9.93
CA LEU A 67 27.72 8.03 11.40
C LEU A 67 26.81 9.11 11.99
N ASP A 68 26.85 9.25 13.31
CA ASP A 68 26.01 10.17 14.07
C ASP A 68 26.12 11.62 13.57
N ASP A 69 24.94 12.23 13.41
CA ASP A 69 24.71 13.63 13.03
C ASP A 69 25.29 14.01 11.65
N GLU A 70 25.52 13.02 10.78
CA GLU A 70 26.04 13.25 9.42
C GLU A 70 24.95 13.60 8.40
N SER A 71 25.29 14.50 7.46
CA SER A 71 24.40 14.88 6.36
C SER A 71 25.08 14.84 5.00
N ILE A 72 24.41 14.22 4.02
CA ILE A 72 24.76 14.37 2.60
C ILE A 72 23.63 15.12 1.91
N ASN A 73 23.97 16.20 1.24
CA ASN A 73 23.03 16.95 0.40
C ASN A 73 23.66 17.28 -0.95
N GLY A 74 22.95 17.95 -1.84
CA GLY A 74 23.53 18.45 -3.09
C GLY A 74 22.49 18.62 -4.18
N LEU A 75 22.96 18.77 -5.41
CA LEU A 75 22.16 18.63 -6.64
C LEU A 75 22.88 17.73 -7.66
N GLY A 76 23.91 17.02 -7.18
CA GLY A 76 24.68 16.08 -7.97
C GLY A 76 24.07 14.69 -7.99
N THR A 77 24.76 13.79 -8.67
CA THR A 77 24.38 12.38 -8.80
C THR A 77 25.34 11.52 -7.99
N ILE A 78 24.80 10.59 -7.20
CA ILE A 78 25.53 9.46 -6.63
C ILE A 78 25.22 8.22 -7.47
N CYS A 79 26.26 7.43 -7.72
CA CYS A 79 26.08 6.05 -8.15
C CYS A 79 27.11 5.15 -7.47
N LYS A 80 26.91 3.83 -7.59
CA LYS A 80 27.79 2.82 -7.01
C LYS A 80 28.36 1.89 -8.07
N ALA A 81 29.50 1.29 -7.76
CA ALA A 81 30.07 0.21 -8.54
C ALA A 81 29.13 -1.01 -8.56
N THR A 82 29.21 -1.81 -9.63
CA THR A 82 28.41 -3.05 -9.76
C THR A 82 28.72 -4.05 -8.63
N SER A 83 29.97 -4.05 -8.15
CA SER A 83 30.43 -4.90 -7.04
C SER A 83 30.02 -4.41 -5.65
N SER A 84 29.59 -3.15 -5.51
CA SER A 84 29.19 -2.60 -4.22
C SER A 84 27.72 -2.92 -3.95
N PRO A 85 27.36 -3.54 -2.80
CA PRO A 85 25.96 -3.80 -2.47
C PRO A 85 25.17 -2.49 -2.27
N TYR A 86 25.83 -1.43 -1.78
CA TYR A 86 25.20 -0.13 -1.55
C TYR A 86 26.14 1.03 -1.81
N ALA A 87 25.57 2.21 -2.09
CA ALA A 87 26.34 3.44 -2.17
C ALA A 87 26.60 3.98 -0.76
N LEU A 88 25.53 4.05 0.03
CA LEU A 88 25.53 4.59 1.39
C LEU A 88 25.02 3.53 2.37
N LYS A 89 25.65 3.42 3.54
CA LYS A 89 25.17 2.61 4.67
C LYS A 89 24.96 3.51 5.87
N VAL A 90 23.72 3.67 6.33
CA VAL A 90 23.39 4.50 7.49
C VAL A 90 23.52 3.65 8.75
N SER A 91 24.54 3.90 9.56
CA SER A 91 24.77 3.22 10.84
C SER A 91 24.54 4.12 12.06
N GLY A 92 24.60 5.43 11.88
CA GLY A 92 24.47 6.40 12.95
C GLY A 92 23.04 6.86 13.27
N LYS A 93 22.97 7.88 14.13
CA LYS A 93 21.78 8.60 14.55
C LYS A 93 21.66 9.95 13.86
N ASN A 94 20.44 10.47 13.69
CA ASN A 94 20.17 11.80 13.10
C ASN A 94 20.74 12.03 11.69
N VAL A 95 20.89 10.97 10.89
CA VAL A 95 21.45 11.06 9.55
C VAL A 95 20.45 11.68 8.56
N GLN A 96 20.93 12.55 7.68
CA GLN A 96 20.10 13.22 6.66
C GLN A 96 20.69 13.07 5.25
N ILE A 97 19.87 12.61 4.31
CA ILE A 97 20.23 12.46 2.89
C ILE A 97 19.19 13.20 2.05
N SER A 98 19.60 14.24 1.30
CA SER A 98 18.62 15.06 0.58
C SER A 98 19.07 15.73 -0.70
N ASN A 99 18.11 16.01 -1.59
CA ASN A 99 18.30 16.77 -2.84
C ASN A 99 19.26 16.10 -3.86
N LEU A 100 19.54 14.80 -3.72
CA LEU A 100 20.45 14.08 -4.60
C LEU A 100 19.71 13.35 -5.71
N THR A 101 20.43 13.05 -6.79
CA THR A 101 20.01 12.02 -7.75
C THR A 101 20.79 10.74 -7.49
N PHE A 102 20.12 9.59 -7.47
CA PHE A 102 20.74 8.27 -7.42
C PHE A 102 20.52 7.55 -8.75
N ARG A 103 21.61 7.05 -9.33
CA ARG A 103 21.59 6.29 -10.60
C ARG A 103 22.35 4.99 -10.47
N PRO A 104 21.74 3.93 -9.89
CA PRO A 104 22.43 2.67 -9.73
C PRO A 104 22.72 1.99 -11.07
N GLN A 105 23.76 1.16 -11.06
CA GLN A 105 23.98 0.15 -12.09
C GLN A 105 22.94 -0.97 -11.96
N THR A 106 22.65 -1.66 -13.06
CA THR A 106 21.75 -2.82 -13.07
C THR A 106 22.34 -3.96 -12.25
N VAL A 107 21.73 -4.25 -11.10
CA VAL A 107 22.11 -5.37 -10.24
C VAL A 107 20.86 -6.04 -9.70
N SER A 108 20.88 -7.37 -9.68
CA SER A 108 19.75 -8.19 -9.23
C SER A 108 19.95 -8.72 -7.82
N GLY A 109 18.84 -8.85 -7.07
CA GLY A 109 18.79 -9.54 -5.79
C GLY A 109 19.28 -8.72 -4.60
N GLN A 110 18.90 -9.15 -3.40
CA GLN A 110 19.35 -8.54 -2.15
C GLN A 110 20.83 -8.86 -1.86
N PRO A 111 21.55 -7.99 -1.14
CA PRO A 111 21.12 -6.74 -0.50
C PRO A 111 21.38 -5.50 -1.37
N ASN A 112 21.26 -5.61 -2.70
CA ASN A 112 21.58 -4.49 -3.57
C ASN A 112 20.59 -3.34 -3.37
N CYS A 113 21.07 -2.23 -2.81
CA CYS A 113 20.29 -1.01 -2.75
C CYS A 113 21.17 0.24 -2.86
N ASP A 114 20.62 1.45 -3.00
CA ASP A 114 21.46 2.65 -2.98
C ASP A 114 21.81 3.06 -1.55
N ILE A 115 20.82 3.00 -0.65
CA ILE A 115 20.94 3.36 0.76
C ILE A 115 20.50 2.18 1.63
N GLN A 116 21.45 1.60 2.38
CA GLN A 116 21.17 0.57 3.37
C GLN A 116 21.00 1.19 4.76
N LEU A 117 19.99 0.76 5.51
CA LEU A 117 19.80 1.06 6.92
C LEU A 117 20.39 -0.07 7.76
N ALA A 118 21.45 0.23 8.51
CA ALA A 118 22.15 -0.76 9.33
C ALA A 118 21.45 -1.02 10.68
N ASP A 119 21.92 -2.06 11.37
CA ASP A 119 21.51 -2.43 12.72
C ASP A 119 21.70 -1.23 13.68
N GLY A 120 20.66 -0.89 14.45
CA GLY A 120 20.66 0.18 15.43
C GLY A 120 20.58 1.62 14.88
N ALA A 121 20.55 1.81 13.55
CA ALA A 121 20.42 3.14 12.95
C ALA A 121 19.14 3.85 13.41
N SER A 122 19.19 5.17 13.65
CA SER A 122 17.99 5.85 14.15
C SER A 122 17.83 7.31 13.73
N GLN A 123 16.59 7.79 13.71
CA GLN A 123 16.24 9.18 13.38
C GLN A 123 16.75 9.60 11.98
N VAL A 124 16.59 8.70 11.01
CA VAL A 124 17.09 8.84 9.64
C VAL A 124 16.08 9.59 8.78
N ARG A 125 16.53 10.58 8.02
CA ARG A 125 15.69 11.33 7.05
C ARG A 125 16.27 11.22 5.65
N ILE A 126 15.50 10.66 4.73
CA ILE A 126 15.84 10.57 3.31
C ILE A 126 14.74 11.30 2.54
N GLN A 127 15.06 12.50 2.03
CA GLN A 127 14.05 13.41 1.51
C GLN A 127 14.44 14.15 0.24
N SER A 128 13.45 14.42 -0.62
CA SER A 128 13.65 15.24 -1.83
C SER A 128 14.72 14.69 -2.78
N ASN A 129 14.91 13.37 -2.82
CA ASN A 129 15.86 12.72 -3.73
C ASN A 129 15.14 12.17 -4.97
N HIS A 130 15.88 12.02 -6.07
CA HIS A 130 15.43 11.36 -7.29
C HIS A 130 16.20 10.06 -7.49
N PHE A 131 15.52 8.93 -7.38
CA PHE A 131 16.07 7.60 -7.59
C PHE A 131 15.62 7.08 -8.95
N GLU A 132 16.56 6.82 -9.86
CA GLU A 132 16.26 6.37 -11.21
C GLU A 132 17.23 5.26 -11.63
N GLY A 133 16.71 4.06 -11.82
CA GLY A 133 17.50 2.94 -12.28
C GLY A 133 16.75 1.62 -12.19
N ASN A 134 17.46 0.53 -12.47
CA ASN A 134 16.93 -0.84 -12.48
C ASN A 134 17.70 -1.74 -11.51
N SER A 135 18.11 -1.18 -10.37
CA SER A 135 18.63 -1.95 -9.25
C SER A 135 17.51 -2.68 -8.51
N TYR A 136 17.88 -3.51 -7.55
CA TYR A 136 16.90 -4.21 -6.73
C TYR A 136 16.08 -3.22 -5.87
N SER A 137 16.72 -2.42 -5.01
CA SER A 137 16.03 -1.39 -4.20
C SER A 137 16.74 -0.04 -4.22
N ALA A 138 16.01 1.05 -3.97
CA ALA A 138 16.63 2.34 -3.70
C ALA A 138 17.04 2.39 -2.23
N ILE A 139 16.12 1.99 -1.34
CA ILE A 139 16.32 2.02 0.11
C ILE A 139 16.02 0.64 0.66
N CYS A 140 16.97 0.09 1.41
CA CYS A 140 16.82 -1.22 2.03
C CYS A 140 17.14 -1.25 3.53
N GLY A 141 16.44 -2.12 4.26
CA GLY A 141 16.73 -2.45 5.66
C GLY A 141 17.70 -3.62 5.82
N ALA A 142 17.40 -4.51 6.76
CA ALA A 142 18.13 -5.77 6.95
C ALA A 142 18.09 -6.67 5.69
N ASN A 143 19.10 -7.51 5.52
CA ASN A 143 19.21 -8.40 4.37
C ASN A 143 18.11 -9.48 4.43
N GLU A 144 17.39 -9.65 3.33
CA GLU A 144 16.56 -10.83 3.08
C GLU A 144 17.42 -11.96 2.51
N SER A 145 17.11 -13.18 2.95
CA SER A 145 17.60 -14.43 2.39
C SER A 145 16.38 -15.21 1.92
N ALA A 146 16.58 -16.23 1.09
CA ALA A 146 15.47 -17.10 0.65
C ALA A 146 14.72 -17.78 1.82
N LEU A 147 15.27 -17.76 3.03
CA LEU A 147 14.68 -18.30 4.26
C LEU A 147 14.08 -17.22 5.18
N GLY A 148 13.86 -15.99 4.71
CA GLY A 148 13.27 -14.90 5.50
C GLY A 148 14.25 -13.79 5.91
N GLY A 149 15.54 -13.91 5.57
CA GLY A 149 16.55 -12.91 5.97
C GLY A 149 17.09 -13.09 7.37
N VAL A 150 17.99 -12.18 7.73
CA VAL A 150 18.51 -12.06 9.11
C VAL A 150 18.08 -10.69 9.59
N ALA A 151 17.05 -10.66 10.44
CA ALA A 151 16.62 -9.43 11.10
C ALA A 151 17.80 -8.79 11.86
N HIS A 152 17.75 -7.47 12.02
CA HIS A 152 18.71 -6.76 12.85
C HIS A 152 18.54 -7.19 14.31
N GLN A 153 19.63 -7.20 15.07
CA GLN A 153 19.53 -7.39 16.53
C GLN A 153 18.81 -6.20 17.17
N GLN A 154 19.07 -4.99 16.65
CA GLN A 154 18.36 -3.78 16.97
C GLN A 154 17.76 -3.19 15.69
N PRO A 155 16.43 -3.26 15.51
CA PRO A 155 15.78 -2.67 14.34
C PRO A 155 16.15 -1.19 14.17
N ALA A 156 16.41 -0.77 12.94
CA ALA A 156 16.55 0.65 12.64
C ALA A 156 15.24 1.37 13.01
N THR A 157 15.27 2.61 13.52
CA THR A 157 14.06 3.23 14.09
C THR A 157 13.92 4.72 13.81
N GLY A 158 12.68 5.19 13.60
CA GLY A 158 12.41 6.61 13.35
C GLY A 158 12.90 7.04 11.97
N VAL A 159 12.52 6.28 10.95
CA VAL A 159 12.93 6.48 9.55
C VAL A 159 11.84 7.27 8.82
N ILE A 160 12.23 8.38 8.20
CA ILE A 160 11.35 9.24 7.40
C ILE A 160 11.83 9.23 5.95
N LEU A 161 10.97 8.75 5.06
CA LEU A 161 11.16 8.73 3.61
C LEU A 161 10.12 9.66 2.98
N SER A 162 10.52 10.86 2.56
CA SER A 162 9.55 11.86 2.11
C SER A 162 9.92 12.66 0.88
N GLN A 163 8.96 12.97 0.02
CA GLN A 163 9.15 13.81 -1.17
C GLN A 163 10.20 13.25 -2.15
N ASN A 164 10.43 11.93 -2.14
CA ASN A 164 11.34 11.30 -3.09
C ASN A 164 10.58 10.82 -4.33
N THR A 165 11.29 10.74 -5.45
CA THR A 165 10.80 10.08 -6.66
C THR A 165 11.59 8.79 -6.88
N PHE A 166 10.91 7.69 -7.14
CA PHE A 166 11.51 6.39 -7.42
C PHE A 166 11.00 5.86 -8.75
N VAL A 167 11.92 5.57 -9.68
CA VAL A 167 11.57 5.12 -11.04
C VAL A 167 12.36 3.86 -11.40
N GLY A 168 11.67 2.79 -11.77
CA GLY A 168 12.25 1.63 -12.47
C GLY A 168 12.86 0.52 -11.62
N TYR A 169 12.92 0.67 -10.30
CA TYR A 169 13.51 -0.33 -9.39
C TYR A 169 12.70 -1.62 -9.35
N VAL A 170 13.33 -2.73 -8.97
CA VAL A 170 12.59 -3.98 -8.75
C VAL A 170 11.61 -3.82 -7.58
N ARG A 171 12.10 -3.35 -6.43
CA ARG A 171 11.34 -2.98 -5.22
C ARG A 171 11.94 -1.69 -4.65
N PRO A 172 11.44 -0.50 -5.05
CA PRO A 172 11.99 0.79 -4.63
C PRO A 172 12.30 0.90 -3.14
N ILE A 173 11.34 0.53 -2.31
CA ILE A 173 11.46 0.56 -0.85
C ILE A 173 11.27 -0.86 -0.31
N PHE A 174 12.33 -1.45 0.24
CA PHE A 174 12.29 -2.75 0.90
C PHE A 174 12.80 -2.63 2.34
N LEU A 175 11.90 -2.55 3.31
CA LEU A 175 12.28 -2.32 4.71
C LEU A 175 12.01 -3.58 5.54
N HIS A 176 13.08 -4.30 5.83
CA HIS A 176 13.09 -5.44 6.75
C HIS A 176 13.73 -5.02 8.08
N SER A 177 13.07 -5.32 9.21
CA SER A 177 13.56 -5.02 10.56
C SER A 177 13.79 -3.52 10.79
N VAL A 178 12.78 -2.71 10.45
CA VAL A 178 12.77 -1.25 10.65
C VAL A 178 11.49 -0.85 11.40
N ASN A 179 11.59 -0.07 12.48
CA ASN A 179 10.48 0.38 13.31
C ASN A 179 10.21 1.89 13.13
N ASN A 180 8.99 2.33 13.46
CA ASN A 180 8.59 3.76 13.48
C ASN A 180 8.91 4.46 12.15
N ILE A 181 8.17 4.07 11.11
CA ILE A 181 8.41 4.46 9.73
C ILE A 181 7.37 5.51 9.31
N THR A 182 7.81 6.56 8.64
CA THR A 182 6.94 7.47 7.89
C THR A 182 7.38 7.48 6.43
N ILE A 183 6.49 7.11 5.51
CA ILE A 183 6.70 7.19 4.07
C ILE A 183 5.66 8.14 3.51
N SER A 184 6.05 9.36 3.15
CA SER A 184 5.08 10.38 2.71
C SER A 184 5.43 11.16 1.47
N ASP A 185 4.42 11.57 0.71
CA ASP A 185 4.57 12.50 -0.41
C ASP A 185 5.57 12.03 -1.48
N ASN A 186 5.78 10.71 -1.63
CA ASN A 186 6.68 10.14 -2.62
C ASN A 186 5.94 9.78 -3.92
N ILE A 187 6.68 9.70 -5.02
CA ILE A 187 6.21 9.12 -6.29
C ILE A 187 6.98 7.82 -6.50
N LEU A 188 6.26 6.70 -6.63
CA LEU A 188 6.81 5.38 -6.90
C LEU A 188 6.25 4.88 -8.23
N SER A 189 7.08 4.81 -9.26
CA SER A 189 6.64 4.47 -10.61
C SER A 189 7.45 3.36 -11.26
N ASP A 190 6.75 2.56 -12.06
CA ASP A 190 7.33 1.55 -12.95
C ASP A 190 8.22 0.52 -12.23
N SER A 191 7.84 0.13 -11.01
CA SER A 191 8.53 -0.95 -10.30
C SER A 191 8.18 -2.33 -10.87
N LEU A 192 9.13 -3.27 -10.83
CA LEU A 192 8.90 -4.63 -11.36
C LEU A 192 8.04 -5.50 -10.42
N HIS A 193 8.19 -5.28 -9.12
CA HIS A 193 7.45 -5.94 -8.04
C HIS A 193 6.86 -4.85 -7.12
N ASP A 194 6.69 -5.19 -5.85
CA ASP A 194 6.12 -4.32 -4.83
C ASP A 194 6.79 -2.93 -4.80
N ALA A 195 6.01 -1.86 -4.74
CA ALA A 195 6.58 -0.51 -4.63
C ALA A 195 7.12 -0.26 -3.22
N ILE A 196 6.33 -0.61 -2.19
CA ILE A 196 6.74 -0.63 -0.79
C ILE A 196 6.54 -2.05 -0.26
N ARG A 197 7.63 -2.63 0.25
CA ARG A 197 7.59 -3.88 1.01
C ARG A 197 8.10 -3.66 2.42
N LEU A 198 7.28 -4.00 3.40
CA LEU A 198 7.62 -3.96 4.82
C LEU A 198 7.66 -5.38 5.38
N ARG A 199 8.71 -5.70 6.14
CA ARG A 199 8.86 -6.98 6.84
C ARG A 199 9.27 -6.78 8.30
N GLU A 200 8.65 -7.59 9.18
CA GLU A 200 9.06 -7.80 10.57
C GLU A 200 9.25 -6.49 11.37
N ASN A 201 8.16 -5.75 11.50
CA ASN A 201 8.15 -4.44 12.17
C ASN A 201 7.10 -4.40 13.28
N ASN A 202 7.52 -3.99 14.47
CA ASN A 202 6.69 -3.88 15.69
C ASN A 202 6.29 -2.45 16.07
N GLY A 203 6.72 -1.47 15.29
CA GLY A 203 6.50 -0.05 15.54
C GLY A 203 5.25 0.51 14.87
N GLN A 204 5.20 1.84 14.83
CA GLN A 204 4.18 2.59 14.11
C GLN A 204 4.61 2.75 12.65
N VAL A 205 3.66 2.65 11.73
CA VAL A 205 3.89 2.87 10.29
C VAL A 205 2.85 3.85 9.78
N LEU A 206 3.31 4.92 9.16
CA LEU A 206 2.49 5.88 8.43
C LEU A 206 2.92 5.90 6.96
N ILE A 207 2.00 5.59 6.06
CA ILE A 207 2.19 5.70 4.61
C ILE A 207 1.13 6.67 4.08
N SER A 208 1.53 7.89 3.71
CA SER A 208 0.55 8.92 3.37
C SER A 208 0.92 9.85 2.23
N GLY A 209 -0.03 10.25 1.40
CA GLY A 209 0.20 11.23 0.34
C GLY A 209 1.07 10.73 -0.82
N ASN A 210 1.31 9.42 -0.94
CA ASN A 210 2.17 8.86 -2.00
C ASN A 210 1.37 8.60 -3.28
N GLN A 211 2.08 8.60 -4.40
CA GLN A 211 1.56 8.19 -5.70
C GLN A 211 2.25 6.89 -6.16
N PHE A 212 1.44 5.89 -6.51
CA PHE A 212 1.90 4.61 -7.03
C PHE A 212 1.44 4.47 -8.48
N ILE A 213 2.37 4.31 -9.42
CA ILE A 213 2.09 4.37 -10.85
C ILE A 213 2.71 3.15 -11.54
N ASN A 214 1.89 2.32 -12.21
CA ASN A 214 2.36 1.15 -12.96
C ASN A 214 3.24 0.18 -12.14
N VAL A 215 2.79 -0.16 -10.93
CA VAL A 215 3.51 -1.12 -10.07
C VAL A 215 3.36 -2.54 -10.62
N GLY A 216 4.44 -3.31 -10.65
CA GLY A 216 4.44 -4.65 -11.24
C GLY A 216 4.60 -4.67 -12.76
N ALA A 217 4.86 -3.52 -13.39
CA ALA A 217 4.97 -3.44 -14.83
C ALA A 217 6.13 -4.32 -15.33
N ARG A 218 5.80 -5.31 -16.18
CA ARG A 218 6.59 -5.86 -17.31
C ARG A 218 6.56 -7.37 -17.47
N THR A 219 6.07 -8.15 -16.50
CA THR A 219 5.87 -9.60 -16.70
C THR A 219 5.06 -10.22 -15.56
N PRO A 220 4.23 -11.25 -15.82
CA PRO A 220 3.72 -12.12 -14.76
C PRO A 220 4.88 -12.67 -13.94
N SER A 221 4.83 -12.49 -12.63
CA SER A 221 5.84 -12.99 -11.70
C SER A 221 5.23 -13.96 -10.69
N ALA A 222 6.07 -14.82 -10.12
CA ALA A 222 5.72 -15.56 -8.91
C ALA A 222 5.85 -14.68 -7.65
N ASP A 223 6.60 -13.59 -7.76
CA ASP A 223 6.70 -12.55 -6.74
C ASP A 223 5.45 -11.67 -6.69
N THR A 224 5.17 -11.10 -5.52
CA THR A 224 4.12 -10.10 -5.33
C THR A 224 4.42 -8.82 -6.11
N GLN A 225 3.36 -8.13 -6.52
CA GLN A 225 3.40 -6.96 -7.41
C GLN A 225 2.48 -5.85 -6.87
N ASP A 226 2.54 -5.63 -5.55
CA ASP A 226 1.56 -4.82 -4.82
C ASP A 226 2.04 -3.37 -4.65
N ALA A 227 1.14 -2.38 -4.60
CA ALA A 227 1.59 -1.03 -4.27
C ALA A 227 2.19 -0.98 -2.86
N ILE A 228 1.55 -1.69 -1.91
CA ILE A 228 2.05 -1.88 -0.55
C ILE A 228 1.84 -3.35 -0.16
N ASP A 229 2.94 -4.05 0.16
CA ASP A 229 2.91 -5.35 0.84
C ASP A 229 3.45 -5.18 2.27
N SER A 230 2.57 -5.30 3.27
CA SER A 230 2.96 -5.30 4.68
C SER A 230 3.00 -6.72 5.22
N PHE A 231 4.15 -7.38 5.10
CA PHE A 231 4.38 -8.71 5.62
C PHE A 231 4.69 -8.62 7.13
N TRP A 232 3.66 -8.79 7.97
CA TRP A 232 3.74 -8.74 9.44
C TRP A 232 4.39 -7.46 9.95
N SER A 233 3.88 -6.32 9.47
CA SER A 233 4.53 -5.03 9.73
C SER A 233 3.58 -3.97 10.27
N GLY A 234 4.01 -3.34 11.36
CA GLY A 234 3.40 -2.16 11.94
C GLY A 234 2.26 -2.48 12.90
N GLN A 235 2.56 -2.55 14.21
CA GLN A 235 1.54 -2.74 15.26
C GLN A 235 0.39 -1.72 15.15
N LYS A 236 0.73 -0.51 14.70
CA LYS A 236 -0.20 0.50 14.24
C LYS A 236 0.18 0.88 12.81
N LEU A 237 -0.66 0.53 11.86
CA LEU A 237 -0.48 0.84 10.45
C LEU A 237 -1.54 1.84 9.99
N ILE A 238 -1.12 2.97 9.47
CA ILE A 238 -1.99 3.99 8.88
C ILE A 238 -1.57 4.20 7.43
N ILE A 239 -2.51 3.98 6.51
CA ILE A 239 -2.34 4.20 5.07
C ILE A 239 -3.40 5.21 4.64
N SER A 240 -3.01 6.44 4.34
CA SER A 240 -3.98 7.48 4.01
C SER A 240 -3.61 8.42 2.88
N ASP A 241 -4.61 8.92 2.17
CA ASP A 241 -4.44 9.99 1.18
C ASP A 241 -3.47 9.62 0.04
N ASN A 242 -3.32 8.32 -0.25
CA ASN A 242 -2.49 7.85 -1.35
C ASN A 242 -3.31 7.70 -2.64
N ILE A 243 -2.62 7.82 -3.79
CA ILE A 243 -3.18 7.56 -5.11
C ILE A 243 -2.48 6.34 -5.69
N VAL A 244 -3.25 5.32 -6.04
CA VAL A 244 -2.77 4.13 -6.77
C VAL A 244 -3.39 4.15 -8.15
N SER A 245 -2.54 4.26 -9.17
CA SER A 245 -2.89 4.21 -10.58
C SER A 245 -2.19 3.01 -11.19
N ARG A 246 -2.95 1.93 -11.33
CA ARG A 246 -2.53 0.66 -11.94
C ARG A 246 -1.46 -0.11 -11.16
N THR A 247 -1.82 -1.33 -10.79
CA THR A 247 -0.91 -2.36 -10.27
C THR A 247 -1.16 -3.68 -11.00
N GLU A 248 -0.15 -4.53 -11.11
CA GLU A 248 -0.30 -5.90 -11.65
C GLU A 248 -0.54 -6.96 -10.55
N GLY A 249 -0.65 -6.54 -9.28
CA GLY A 249 -1.12 -7.34 -8.15
C GLY A 249 -2.24 -6.63 -7.39
N VAL A 250 -2.08 -6.48 -6.08
CA VAL A 250 -3.02 -5.81 -5.16
C VAL A 250 -2.68 -4.32 -5.04
N GLY A 251 -3.65 -3.49 -4.68
CA GLY A 251 -3.36 -2.14 -4.20
C GLY A 251 -2.57 -2.21 -2.88
N PHE A 252 -3.27 -2.51 -1.77
CA PHE A 252 -2.64 -2.73 -0.47
C PHE A 252 -2.92 -4.15 0.05
N ASP A 253 -1.86 -4.93 0.24
CA ASP A 253 -1.91 -6.28 0.81
C ASP A 253 -1.39 -6.26 2.27
N ILE A 254 -2.31 -6.39 3.23
CA ILE A 254 -2.06 -6.23 4.65
C ILE A 254 -2.07 -7.58 5.36
N LYS A 255 -0.86 -8.08 5.68
CA LYS A 255 -0.63 -9.37 6.34
C LYS A 255 -0.23 -9.14 7.80
N GLY A 256 -1.08 -9.52 8.74
CA GLY A 256 -1.07 -8.83 10.03
C GLY A 256 -0.50 -9.52 11.26
N VAL A 257 -0.10 -10.80 11.25
CA VAL A 257 0.58 -11.38 12.43
C VAL A 257 1.67 -12.37 12.03
N ASP A 258 2.86 -12.20 12.63
CA ASP A 258 3.99 -13.10 12.51
C ASP A 258 3.65 -14.49 13.12
N PRO A 259 3.85 -15.58 12.37
CA PRO A 259 3.54 -16.94 12.81
C PRO A 259 4.43 -17.44 13.95
N GLU A 260 5.64 -16.90 14.10
CA GLU A 260 6.58 -17.32 15.14
C GLU A 260 6.52 -16.42 16.37
N ASN A 261 6.10 -15.17 16.19
CA ASN A 261 5.95 -14.21 17.28
C ASN A 261 4.64 -13.44 17.14
N ALA A 262 3.57 -13.97 17.75
CA ALA A 262 2.26 -13.32 17.76
C ALA A 262 2.29 -11.85 18.26
N GLY A 263 3.33 -11.41 18.96
CA GLY A 263 3.51 -9.99 19.32
C GLY A 263 3.76 -9.05 18.13
N ILE A 264 4.08 -9.58 16.95
CA ILE A 264 4.53 -8.84 15.76
C ILE A 264 3.44 -8.81 14.68
N GLY A 265 3.24 -7.63 14.09
CA GLY A 265 2.39 -7.43 12.91
C GLY A 265 1.26 -6.40 13.04
N SER A 266 0.53 -6.20 11.95
CA SER A 266 -0.57 -5.23 11.78
C SER A 266 -1.79 -5.52 12.64
N ARG A 267 -1.67 -5.20 13.93
CA ARG A 267 -2.73 -5.34 14.93
C ARG A 267 -3.83 -4.30 14.67
N SER A 268 -3.50 -3.01 14.74
CA SER A 268 -4.42 -1.89 14.49
C SER A 268 -4.14 -1.29 13.13
N VAL A 269 -5.17 -1.19 12.29
CA VAL A 269 -5.02 -0.76 10.89
C VAL A 269 -6.05 0.32 10.54
N ILE A 270 -5.58 1.42 9.96
CA ILE A 270 -6.43 2.47 9.38
C ILE A 270 -6.06 2.62 7.90
N ILE A 271 -7.04 2.47 7.02
CA ILE A 271 -6.91 2.71 5.58
C ILE A 271 -7.94 3.77 5.20
N ALA A 272 -7.50 5.01 4.96
CA ALA A 272 -8.41 6.15 4.85
C ALA A 272 -8.14 7.05 3.63
N ASN A 273 -9.19 7.53 2.97
CA ASN A 273 -9.10 8.58 1.94
C ASN A 273 -8.14 8.28 0.77
N ASN A 274 -7.91 7.00 0.43
CA ASN A 274 -7.10 6.64 -0.71
C ASN A 274 -7.94 6.60 -1.99
N HIS A 275 -7.33 6.92 -3.13
CA HIS A 275 -7.89 6.68 -4.46
C HIS A 275 -7.13 5.53 -5.10
N ILE A 276 -7.80 4.39 -5.31
CA ILE A 276 -7.19 3.18 -5.87
C ILE A 276 -7.88 2.83 -7.18
N SER A 277 -7.10 2.66 -8.24
CA SER A 277 -7.64 2.37 -9.56
C SER A 277 -6.80 1.36 -10.34
N GLU A 278 -7.46 0.61 -11.21
CA GLU A 278 -6.84 -0.28 -12.21
C GLU A 278 -5.92 -1.36 -11.62
N THR A 279 -6.18 -1.85 -10.39
CA THR A 279 -5.46 -3.01 -9.84
C THR A 279 -5.81 -4.28 -10.63
N PHE A 280 -4.84 -5.17 -10.86
CA PHE A 280 -5.11 -6.43 -11.54
C PHE A 280 -5.93 -7.37 -10.66
N ASP A 281 -5.59 -7.46 -9.38
CA ASP A 281 -6.35 -8.19 -8.36
C ASP A 281 -7.11 -7.21 -7.46
N SER A 282 -7.31 -7.59 -6.20
CA SER A 282 -8.02 -6.79 -5.19
C SER A 282 -7.40 -5.40 -5.00
N ALA A 283 -8.22 -4.41 -4.66
CA ALA A 283 -7.68 -3.10 -4.29
C ALA A 283 -7.12 -3.15 -2.86
N LEU A 284 -7.84 -3.80 -1.94
CA LEU A 284 -7.45 -3.96 -0.56
C LEU A 284 -7.61 -5.43 -0.13
N VAL A 285 -6.53 -6.04 0.35
CA VAL A 285 -6.55 -7.35 1.00
C VAL A 285 -6.09 -7.20 2.43
N LEU A 286 -6.79 -7.85 3.34
CA LEU A 286 -6.43 -7.87 4.75
C LEU A 286 -6.68 -9.26 5.33
N HIS A 287 -5.68 -9.79 6.02
CA HIS A 287 -5.83 -10.97 6.84
C HIS A 287 -4.89 -10.96 8.05
N GLY A 288 -5.34 -11.59 9.13
CA GLY A 288 -4.45 -11.98 10.22
C GLY A 288 -3.61 -13.20 9.84
N ASP A 289 -3.01 -13.83 10.83
CA ASP A 289 -2.41 -15.15 10.65
C ASP A 289 -3.53 -16.20 10.64
N LEU A 290 -3.81 -16.69 9.45
CA LEU A 290 -4.87 -17.68 9.21
C LEU A 290 -4.48 -19.09 9.66
N ASP A 291 -3.19 -19.38 9.83
CA ASP A 291 -2.69 -20.69 10.19
C ASP A 291 -2.62 -20.85 11.71
N ASN A 292 -2.27 -19.77 12.44
CA ASN A 292 -2.23 -19.75 13.90
C ASN A 292 -3.45 -19.07 14.56
N GLY A 293 -4.43 -18.64 13.76
CA GLY A 293 -5.67 -18.02 14.25
C GLY A 293 -5.47 -16.66 14.92
N GLN A 294 -4.36 -15.97 14.64
CA GLN A 294 -4.07 -14.66 15.22
C GLN A 294 -4.75 -13.57 14.40
N ALA A 295 -5.72 -12.89 15.01
CA ALA A 295 -6.50 -11.89 14.33
C ALA A 295 -5.86 -10.50 14.35
N ASN A 296 -6.02 -9.79 13.23
CA ASN A 296 -5.92 -8.33 13.23
C ASN A 296 -7.13 -7.78 13.99
N HIS A 297 -6.97 -6.68 14.72
CA HIS A 297 -8.04 -6.13 15.54
C HIS A 297 -8.08 -4.60 15.57
N THR A 298 -9.27 -4.01 15.60
CA THR A 298 -9.42 -2.54 15.54
C THR A 298 -8.97 -2.03 14.17
N ILE A 299 -9.82 -2.30 13.17
CA ILE A 299 -9.53 -2.02 11.77
C ILE A 299 -10.57 -1.04 11.25
N LEU A 300 -10.11 0.03 10.61
CA LEU A 300 -10.96 1.02 9.96
C LEU A 300 -10.55 1.19 8.51
N ILE A 301 -11.48 0.91 7.59
CA ILE A 301 -11.34 1.18 6.15
C ILE A 301 -12.41 2.21 5.79
N THR A 302 -12.00 3.46 5.56
CA THR A 302 -12.97 4.56 5.40
C THR A 302 -12.67 5.59 4.34
N GLY A 303 -13.71 6.12 3.68
CA GLY A 303 -13.57 7.25 2.77
C GLY A 303 -12.72 6.99 1.52
N ASN A 304 -12.45 5.72 1.18
CA ASN A 304 -11.66 5.39 -0.01
C ASN A 304 -12.53 5.42 -1.26
N ILE A 305 -11.94 5.83 -2.39
CA ILE A 305 -12.54 5.74 -3.73
C ILE A 305 -11.80 4.65 -4.47
N ILE A 306 -12.52 3.64 -4.94
CA ILE A 306 -11.94 2.49 -5.64
C ILE A 306 -12.70 2.19 -6.92
N GLU A 307 -12.01 2.23 -8.06
CA GLU A 307 -12.62 2.09 -9.37
C GLU A 307 -11.81 1.29 -10.37
N ASP A 308 -12.51 0.64 -11.31
CA ASP A 308 -11.91 -0.12 -12.41
C ASP A 308 -10.85 -1.15 -11.96
N SER A 309 -10.96 -1.63 -10.71
CA SER A 309 -10.08 -2.60 -10.08
C SER A 309 -10.52 -4.04 -10.31
N VAL A 310 -9.62 -4.96 -9.98
CA VAL A 310 -9.74 -6.41 -10.20
C VAL A 310 -9.84 -6.73 -11.68
N ARG A 311 -8.97 -6.13 -12.50
CA ARG A 311 -8.94 -6.29 -13.97
C ARG A 311 -8.77 -7.75 -14.43
N SER A 312 -8.35 -8.66 -13.55
CA SER A 312 -8.34 -10.11 -13.80
C SER A 312 -9.73 -10.69 -14.04
N GLY A 313 -10.80 -10.01 -13.62
CA GLY A 313 -12.18 -10.47 -13.75
C GLY A 313 -12.49 -11.71 -12.89
N SER A 314 -11.66 -11.97 -11.89
CA SER A 314 -11.76 -13.15 -11.04
C SER A 314 -13.01 -13.10 -10.15
N TYR A 315 -13.84 -14.13 -10.29
CA TYR A 315 -15.10 -14.27 -9.55
C TYR A 315 -14.90 -14.69 -8.07
N ALA A 316 -13.66 -15.03 -7.71
CA ALA A 316 -13.26 -15.43 -6.35
C ALA A 316 -12.75 -14.24 -5.52
N ASP A 317 -12.42 -13.13 -6.17
CA ASP A 317 -11.86 -11.94 -5.52
C ASP A 317 -12.93 -10.92 -5.11
N ALA A 318 -12.47 -9.88 -4.42
CA ALA A 318 -13.28 -8.72 -4.07
C ALA A 318 -12.44 -7.45 -4.13
N VAL A 319 -13.09 -6.30 -4.29
CA VAL A 319 -12.41 -5.00 -4.26
C VAL A 319 -11.80 -4.76 -2.88
N ILE A 320 -12.59 -4.97 -1.82
CA ILE A 320 -12.13 -4.99 -0.43
C ILE A 320 -12.33 -6.41 0.11
N TRP A 321 -11.25 -7.07 0.50
CA TRP A 321 -11.28 -8.46 0.94
C TRP A 321 -10.65 -8.67 2.32
N ALA A 322 -11.48 -8.97 3.33
CA ALA A 322 -11.04 -9.45 4.63
C ALA A 322 -11.09 -11.00 4.66
N LYS A 323 -9.92 -11.65 4.60
CA LYS A 323 -9.77 -13.11 4.36
C LYS A 323 -9.70 -13.96 5.64
N GLY A 324 -10.38 -13.56 6.71
CA GLY A 324 -10.39 -14.29 7.98
C GLY A 324 -9.40 -13.76 9.01
N ALA A 325 -9.50 -14.22 10.26
CA ALA A 325 -8.70 -13.75 11.39
C ALA A 325 -8.74 -12.21 11.54
N VAL A 326 -9.96 -11.66 11.68
CA VAL A 326 -10.21 -10.22 11.75
C VAL A 326 -11.24 -9.90 12.82
N LYS A 327 -10.95 -8.96 13.74
CA LYS A 327 -11.87 -8.54 14.80
C LYS A 327 -12.06 -7.03 14.82
N TYR A 328 -13.27 -6.57 15.13
CA TYR A 328 -13.58 -5.14 15.26
C TYR A 328 -13.24 -4.36 13.99
N LEU A 329 -13.76 -4.84 12.86
CA LEU A 329 -13.56 -4.28 11.53
C LEU A 329 -14.72 -3.32 11.21
N THR A 330 -14.38 -2.09 10.84
CA THR A 330 -15.33 -1.13 10.28
C THR A 330 -14.93 -0.79 8.84
N ILE A 331 -15.83 -1.02 7.90
CA ILE A 331 -15.73 -0.58 6.50
C ILE A 331 -16.82 0.48 6.29
N ALA A 332 -16.42 1.75 6.25
CA ALA A 332 -17.34 2.88 6.27
C ALA A 332 -17.15 3.86 5.11
N ASP A 333 -18.23 4.39 4.56
CA ASP A 333 -18.18 5.58 3.69
C ASP A 333 -17.24 5.46 2.46
N ASN A 334 -17.01 4.25 1.95
CA ASN A 334 -16.20 4.02 0.75
C ASN A 334 -17.07 4.07 -0.52
N GLN A 335 -16.48 4.47 -1.64
CA GLN A 335 -17.09 4.46 -2.97
C GLN A 335 -16.40 3.42 -3.85
N LEU A 336 -17.09 2.34 -4.18
CA LEU A 336 -16.60 1.26 -5.04
C LEU A 336 -17.37 1.26 -6.35
N ARG A 337 -16.71 1.54 -7.48
CA ARG A 337 -17.38 1.73 -8.77
C ARG A 337 -16.75 0.93 -9.91
N SER A 338 -17.57 0.30 -10.74
CA SER A 338 -17.12 -0.30 -12.02
C SER A 338 -16.03 -1.39 -11.88
N ASN A 339 -15.96 -2.07 -10.74
CA ASN A 339 -14.94 -3.09 -10.48
C ASN A 339 -15.35 -4.49 -10.93
N GLN A 340 -14.42 -5.27 -11.46
CA GLN A 340 -14.71 -6.58 -12.09
C GLN A 340 -14.67 -7.76 -11.09
N ALA A 341 -15.24 -7.57 -9.90
CA ALA A 341 -15.34 -8.60 -8.86
C ALA A 341 -16.44 -8.25 -7.85
N ARG A 342 -16.53 -8.97 -6.73
CA ARG A 342 -17.37 -8.57 -5.60
C ARG A 342 -16.94 -7.20 -5.08
N GLY A 343 -17.85 -6.42 -4.52
CA GLY A 343 -17.49 -5.15 -3.87
C GLY A 343 -16.71 -5.39 -2.57
N ILE A 344 -17.43 -5.78 -1.51
CA ILE A 344 -16.86 -6.06 -0.19
C ILE A 344 -17.05 -7.54 0.14
N THR A 345 -15.98 -8.24 0.48
CA THR A 345 -16.01 -9.60 1.02
C THR A 345 -15.40 -9.66 2.41
N VAL A 346 -16.15 -10.24 3.36
CA VAL A 346 -15.66 -10.56 4.71
C VAL A 346 -16.01 -12.00 5.03
N GLN A 347 -15.02 -12.88 5.17
CA GLN A 347 -15.30 -14.30 5.42
C GLN A 347 -14.29 -14.98 6.34
N THR A 348 -14.75 -15.96 7.09
CA THR A 348 -13.85 -16.92 7.77
C THR A 348 -13.23 -17.87 6.76
N ARG A 349 -12.08 -18.46 7.11
CA ARG A 349 -11.41 -19.46 6.26
C ARG A 349 -12.26 -20.71 6.06
N SER A 350 -12.94 -21.16 7.11
CA SER A 350 -13.80 -22.34 7.11
C SER A 350 -15.13 -22.12 6.38
N GLY A 351 -15.51 -20.85 6.14
CA GLY A 351 -16.85 -20.48 5.73
C GLY A 351 -17.92 -20.72 6.81
N GLN A 352 -17.53 -21.10 8.02
CA GLN A 352 -18.38 -21.32 9.18
C GLN A 352 -18.17 -20.21 10.22
N SER A 353 -19.14 -20.01 11.10
CA SER A 353 -18.99 -19.10 12.25
C SER A 353 -18.10 -19.74 13.33
N ASP A 354 -16.78 -19.67 13.13
CA ASP A 354 -15.75 -20.21 14.02
C ASP A 354 -15.16 -19.17 14.99
N GLY A 355 -15.66 -17.93 14.98
CA GLY A 355 -15.20 -16.84 15.84
C GLY A 355 -13.87 -16.20 15.41
N SER A 356 -13.28 -16.63 14.29
CA SER A 356 -12.08 -16.01 13.71
C SER A 356 -12.38 -14.66 13.07
N VAL A 357 -13.64 -14.40 12.69
CA VAL A 357 -14.11 -13.11 12.21
C VAL A 357 -15.26 -12.60 13.06
N ALA A 358 -15.06 -11.48 13.75
CA ALA A 358 -16.06 -10.96 14.69
C ALA A 358 -16.12 -9.42 14.80
N GLY A 359 -17.29 -8.88 15.15
CA GLY A 359 -17.50 -7.45 15.36
C GLY A 359 -17.29 -6.64 14.08
N VAL A 360 -18.05 -6.96 13.04
CA VAL A 360 -17.90 -6.38 11.70
C VAL A 360 -18.99 -5.34 11.46
N HIS A 361 -18.60 -4.14 11.04
CA HIS A 361 -19.50 -3.05 10.67
C HIS A 361 -19.24 -2.67 9.21
N ILE A 362 -20.26 -2.77 8.36
CA ILE A 362 -20.20 -2.35 6.95
C ILE A 362 -21.28 -1.28 6.77
N THR A 363 -20.89 -0.01 6.71
CA THR A 363 -21.86 1.09 6.78
C THR A 363 -21.59 2.25 5.85
N GLY A 364 -22.63 2.89 5.31
CA GLY A 364 -22.47 4.13 4.54
C GLY A 364 -21.76 3.99 3.19
N ASN A 365 -21.43 2.77 2.74
CA ASN A 365 -20.68 2.57 1.51
C ASN A 365 -21.59 2.69 0.28
N MET A 366 -21.02 3.15 -0.83
CA MET A 366 -21.64 3.17 -2.15
C MET A 366 -20.93 2.17 -3.07
N LEU A 367 -21.65 1.13 -3.51
CA LEU A 367 -21.13 0.04 -4.33
C LEU A 367 -21.93 -0.03 -5.63
N ILE A 368 -21.44 0.61 -6.68
CA ILE A 368 -22.11 0.67 -7.99
C ILE A 368 -21.31 -0.14 -9.02
N ASN A 369 -21.97 -1.03 -9.77
CA ASN A 369 -21.34 -1.78 -10.87
C ASN A 369 -20.14 -2.64 -10.43
N ASN A 370 -20.31 -3.38 -9.33
CA ASN A 370 -19.31 -4.33 -8.83
C ASN A 370 -19.78 -5.75 -9.13
N GLY A 371 -19.13 -6.43 -10.07
CA GLY A 371 -19.45 -7.80 -10.41
C GLY A 371 -18.70 -8.31 -11.63
N VAL A 372 -18.93 -9.57 -11.95
CA VAL A 372 -18.47 -10.24 -13.17
C VAL A 372 -19.69 -10.65 -13.98
N SER A 373 -19.67 -10.47 -15.30
CA SER A 373 -20.79 -10.90 -16.16
C SER A 373 -21.10 -12.38 -15.90
N ASP A 374 -22.38 -12.69 -15.75
CA ASP A 374 -22.92 -14.06 -15.61
C ASP A 374 -22.43 -14.88 -14.40
N ALA A 375 -21.52 -14.34 -13.56
CA ALA A 375 -21.00 -15.06 -12.42
C ALA A 375 -22.03 -15.09 -11.25
N PRO A 376 -22.28 -16.25 -10.63
CA PRO A 376 -23.13 -16.33 -9.44
C PRO A 376 -22.61 -15.51 -8.26
N SER A 377 -21.30 -15.28 -8.21
CA SER A 377 -20.62 -14.53 -7.16
C SER A 377 -20.53 -13.02 -7.41
N SER A 378 -21.27 -12.47 -8.38
CA SER A 378 -21.36 -11.03 -8.62
C SER A 378 -22.23 -10.34 -7.58
N ILE A 379 -21.61 -10.09 -6.42
CA ILE A 379 -22.27 -9.65 -5.18
C ILE A 379 -21.64 -8.34 -4.72
N GLY A 380 -22.46 -7.35 -4.36
CA GLY A 380 -21.96 -6.10 -3.79
C GLY A 380 -21.32 -6.33 -2.41
N ILE A 381 -22.09 -6.81 -1.43
CA ILE A 381 -21.58 -7.15 -0.09
C ILE A 381 -21.77 -8.65 0.15
N PHE A 382 -20.67 -9.37 0.34
CA PHE A 382 -20.65 -10.77 0.69
C PHE A 382 -20.03 -10.98 2.08
N ALA A 383 -20.77 -11.65 2.98
CA ALA A 383 -20.22 -12.08 4.26
C ALA A 383 -20.54 -13.54 4.58
N LEU A 384 -19.55 -14.27 5.10
CA LEU A 384 -19.67 -15.69 5.39
C LEU A 384 -18.99 -16.06 6.71
N GLY A 385 -19.75 -16.64 7.66
CA GLY A 385 -19.20 -17.14 8.92
C GLY A 385 -18.89 -16.05 9.96
N VAL A 386 -19.54 -14.89 9.90
CA VAL A 386 -19.21 -13.74 10.76
C VAL A 386 -20.05 -13.73 12.04
N GLN A 387 -19.40 -13.49 13.18
CA GLN A 387 -20.07 -13.27 14.47
C GLN A 387 -20.17 -11.78 14.81
N GLY A 388 -21.38 -11.27 15.09
CA GLY A 388 -21.58 -9.86 15.40
C GLY A 388 -21.35 -8.99 14.16
N ILE A 389 -22.31 -8.96 13.24
CA ILE A 389 -22.24 -8.13 12.02
C ILE A 389 -23.34 -7.07 11.98
N ASN A 390 -23.00 -5.85 11.59
CA ASN A 390 -23.95 -4.79 11.27
C ASN A 390 -23.72 -4.29 9.85
N VAL A 391 -24.70 -4.50 8.97
CA VAL A 391 -24.71 -4.00 7.58
C VAL A 391 -25.80 -2.95 7.45
N SER A 392 -25.40 -1.67 7.37
CA SER A 392 -26.38 -0.57 7.39
C SER A 392 -26.06 0.62 6.52
N ASN A 393 -27.09 1.30 6.00
CA ASN A 393 -26.91 2.56 5.25
C ASN A 393 -26.02 2.43 4.00
N ASN A 394 -25.89 1.24 3.41
CA ASN A 394 -25.14 1.06 2.17
C ASN A 394 -26.07 1.23 0.97
N THR A 395 -25.53 1.79 -0.11
CA THR A 395 -26.17 1.79 -1.43
C THR A 395 -25.44 0.79 -2.32
N VAL A 396 -26.14 -0.25 -2.80
CA VAL A 396 -25.57 -1.26 -3.69
C VAL A 396 -26.42 -1.37 -4.94
N GLY A 397 -25.80 -1.37 -6.12
CA GLY A 397 -26.60 -1.53 -7.33
C GLY A 397 -25.87 -1.46 -8.64
N ASN A 398 -26.66 -1.44 -9.71
CA ASN A 398 -26.17 -1.15 -11.05
C ASN A 398 -26.61 0.24 -11.51
N ASP A 399 -25.73 0.91 -12.24
CA ASP A 399 -26.00 2.08 -13.05
C ASP A 399 -25.67 1.72 -14.50
N LEU A 400 -26.69 1.67 -15.35
CA LEU A 400 -26.56 1.26 -16.75
C LEU A 400 -25.82 2.29 -17.62
N THR A 401 -25.56 3.49 -17.10
CA THR A 401 -24.79 4.54 -17.78
C THR A 401 -23.28 4.43 -17.52
N LEU A 402 -22.88 3.59 -16.56
CA LEU A 402 -21.49 3.37 -16.17
C LEU A 402 -21.00 1.98 -16.61
N ALA A 403 -19.67 1.79 -16.66
CA ALA A 403 -19.07 0.52 -17.02
C ALA A 403 -19.37 -0.58 -15.98
N ASN A 404 -19.41 -1.84 -16.43
CA ASN A 404 -19.57 -3.06 -15.64
C ASN A 404 -20.89 -3.21 -14.82
N PRO A 405 -22.09 -3.01 -15.40
CA PRO A 405 -23.36 -3.07 -14.67
C PRO A 405 -23.84 -4.50 -14.37
N TYR A 406 -22.97 -5.35 -13.80
CA TYR A 406 -23.20 -6.79 -13.64
C TYR A 406 -23.35 -7.25 -12.17
N THR A 407 -23.62 -6.35 -11.22
CA THR A 407 -23.92 -6.73 -9.84
C THR A 407 -25.24 -7.52 -9.79
N ARG A 408 -25.18 -8.84 -9.56
CA ARG A 408 -26.34 -9.75 -9.49
C ARG A 408 -27.09 -9.68 -8.16
N TYR A 409 -26.34 -9.62 -7.06
CA TYR A 409 -26.89 -9.55 -5.70
C TYR A 409 -26.40 -8.30 -4.99
N GLY A 410 -27.31 -7.63 -4.27
CA GLY A 410 -26.94 -6.50 -3.43
C GLY A 410 -26.14 -6.96 -2.21
N ILE A 411 -26.80 -7.73 -1.34
CA ILE A 411 -26.22 -8.24 -0.09
C ILE A 411 -26.44 -9.75 0.01
N TYR A 412 -25.38 -10.50 0.30
CA TYR A 412 -25.42 -11.92 0.61
C TYR A 412 -24.68 -12.20 1.91
N LEU A 413 -25.40 -12.61 2.95
CA LEU A 413 -24.86 -12.99 4.25
C LEU A 413 -25.26 -14.42 4.58
N SER A 414 -24.31 -15.25 4.99
CA SER A 414 -24.57 -16.65 5.35
C SER A 414 -23.73 -17.07 6.54
N GLN A 415 -24.21 -18.05 7.31
CA GLN A 415 -23.57 -18.53 8.53
C GLN A 415 -23.28 -17.39 9.52
N ILE A 416 -24.21 -16.43 9.63
CA ILE A 416 -24.08 -15.29 10.53
C ILE A 416 -24.57 -15.66 11.93
N VAL A 417 -23.89 -15.17 12.96
CA VAL A 417 -24.37 -15.21 14.34
C VAL A 417 -24.46 -13.78 14.84
N ASP A 418 -25.61 -13.38 15.38
CA ASP A 418 -25.88 -12.03 15.91
C ASP A 418 -25.68 -10.94 14.84
N GLY A 419 -26.65 -10.83 13.93
CA GLY A 419 -26.57 -9.93 12.77
C GLY A 419 -27.65 -8.85 12.76
N ILE A 420 -27.29 -7.65 12.30
CA ILE A 420 -28.21 -6.54 12.03
C ILE A 420 -28.09 -6.14 10.56
N VAL A 421 -29.20 -6.12 9.84
CA VAL A 421 -29.29 -5.60 8.46
C VAL A 421 -30.40 -4.56 8.38
N LYS A 422 -30.06 -3.29 8.13
CA LYS A 422 -31.04 -2.19 8.15
C LYS A 422 -30.67 -1.03 7.24
N ASN A 423 -31.67 -0.29 6.75
CA ASN A 423 -31.49 0.97 6.02
C ASN A 423 -30.57 0.88 4.78
N ASN A 424 -30.45 -0.29 4.15
CA ASN A 424 -29.70 -0.43 2.90
C ASN A 424 -30.60 -0.13 1.70
N ILE A 425 -30.01 0.47 0.67
CA ILE A 425 -30.66 0.80 -0.60
C ILE A 425 -30.06 -0.11 -1.68
N LEU A 426 -30.89 -0.94 -2.30
CA LEU A 426 -30.45 -1.95 -3.25
C LEU A 426 -31.18 -1.74 -4.57
N ARG A 427 -30.44 -1.47 -5.64
CA ARG A 427 -31.04 -0.99 -6.90
C ARG A 427 -30.49 -1.74 -8.09
N CYS A 428 -31.37 -2.10 -9.02
CA CYS A 428 -31.02 -2.64 -10.32
C CYS A 428 -30.23 -3.96 -10.28
N ASN A 429 -30.35 -4.76 -9.21
CA ASN A 429 -29.71 -6.07 -9.12
C ASN A 429 -30.54 -7.13 -9.86
N SER A 430 -29.90 -8.01 -10.63
CA SER A 430 -30.59 -8.88 -11.59
C SER A 430 -31.23 -10.16 -11.02
N ALA A 431 -30.92 -10.59 -9.80
CA ALA A 431 -31.49 -11.81 -9.21
C ALA A 431 -32.22 -11.57 -7.88
N SER A 432 -31.48 -11.43 -6.78
CA SER A 432 -32.05 -11.15 -5.46
C SER A 432 -31.34 -9.96 -4.83
N ALA A 433 -32.09 -8.98 -4.32
CA ALA A 433 -31.49 -7.84 -3.66
C ALA A 433 -30.76 -8.25 -2.37
N ILE A 434 -31.36 -9.16 -1.57
CA ILE A 434 -30.83 -9.59 -0.26
C ILE A 434 -31.00 -11.10 -0.08
N SER A 435 -29.97 -11.76 0.43
CA SER A 435 -30.03 -13.11 1.00
C SER A 435 -29.32 -13.09 2.35
N VAL A 436 -30.01 -13.49 3.43
CA VAL A 436 -29.44 -13.52 4.79
C VAL A 436 -29.81 -14.83 5.47
N ALA A 437 -28.81 -15.57 5.93
CA ALA A 437 -28.98 -16.83 6.66
C ALA A 437 -28.06 -16.86 7.89
N GLY A 438 -28.59 -17.29 9.04
CA GLY A 438 -27.86 -17.30 10.30
C GLY A 438 -28.77 -17.40 11.53
N ASN A 439 -28.18 -17.23 12.70
CA ASN A 439 -28.85 -17.23 14.00
C ASN A 439 -28.91 -15.81 14.57
N ASN A 440 -30.01 -15.48 15.26
CA ASN A 440 -30.22 -14.17 15.91
C ASN A 440 -30.07 -12.97 14.94
N ILE A 441 -30.71 -13.06 13.77
CA ILE A 441 -30.66 -11.99 12.77
C ILE A 441 -31.85 -11.05 12.94
N ILE A 442 -31.56 -9.76 13.10
CA ILE A 442 -32.55 -8.69 13.04
C ILE A 442 -32.47 -8.05 11.65
N GLN A 443 -33.51 -8.24 10.85
CA GLN A 443 -33.70 -7.56 9.58
C GLN A 443 -34.80 -6.50 9.77
N ALA A 444 -34.48 -5.22 9.54
CA ALA A 444 -35.43 -4.13 9.72
C ALA A 444 -36.17 -3.79 8.41
N ASP A 445 -37.40 -3.27 8.53
CA ASP A 445 -38.34 -3.03 7.43
C ASP A 445 -37.95 -1.89 6.45
N ASN A 446 -36.89 -1.13 6.74
CA ASN A 446 -36.48 0.04 5.95
C ASN A 446 -35.52 -0.30 4.80
N LEU A 447 -35.64 -1.48 4.20
CA LEU A 447 -34.83 -1.90 3.05
C LEU A 447 -35.53 -1.44 1.76
N THR A 448 -34.90 -0.54 1.01
CA THR A 448 -35.43 -0.10 -0.29
C THR A 448 -34.84 -0.98 -1.39
N THR A 449 -35.68 -1.76 -2.07
CA THR A 449 -35.25 -2.62 -3.18
C THR A 449 -35.92 -2.21 -4.49
N THR A 450 -35.14 -2.14 -5.56
CA THR A 450 -35.64 -1.89 -6.92
C THR A 450 -34.98 -2.89 -7.85
N THR A 451 -35.73 -3.82 -8.44
CA THR A 451 -35.17 -4.90 -9.28
C THR A 451 -35.19 -4.59 -10.77
N ALA A 452 -36.04 -3.64 -11.22
CA ALA A 452 -36.12 -3.22 -12.61
C ALA A 452 -35.62 -1.78 -12.74
N CYS A 453 -34.55 -1.60 -13.50
CA CYS A 453 -34.07 -0.29 -13.92
C CYS A 453 -34.04 -0.26 -15.44
N THR A 454 -34.73 0.70 -16.01
CA THR A 454 -34.71 0.99 -17.44
C THR A 454 -33.76 2.15 -17.67
N LEU A 455 -33.05 2.11 -18.80
CA LEU A 455 -32.29 3.26 -19.30
C LEU A 455 -33.18 4.49 -19.50
#